data_AF-A0A7W6C2W9-F1
#
_entry.id   AF-A0A7W6C2W9-F1
#
_cell.length_a   1.000
_cell.length_b   1.000
_cell.length_c   1.000
_cell.angle_alpha   90.00
_cell.angle_beta   90.00
_cell.angle_gamma   90.00
#
_symmetry.space_group_name_H-M   'P 1'
#
loop_
_entity.id
_entity.type
_entity.pdbx_description
1 polymer ?
#
loop_
_entity_poly.entity_id
_entity_poly.type
_entity_poly.pdbx_seq_one_letter_code
_entity_poly.pdbx_strand_id
1 'polypeptide(L)' 'MRPEFEKAPVDVADYILQCHEGDAKAAIEAMQEEIEHLQHQLSLAVVAMGRGFTRGWVPSEGRDGL' A
#
# COMPACT_ATOMS: atom_id res chain seq x y z
N MET A 1 -3.22 -9.03 23.84
CA MET A 1 -4.30 -9.24 22.86
C MET A 1 -3.67 -9.13 21.48
N ARG A 2 -3.32 -10.27 20.85
CA ARG A 2 -2.87 -10.29 19.45
C ARG A 2 -4.13 -10.13 18.61
N PRO A 3 -4.23 -9.18 17.67
CA PRO A 3 -5.43 -9.06 16.86
C PRO A 3 -5.58 -10.36 16.07
N GLU A 4 -6.66 -11.08 16.36
CA GLU A 4 -7.08 -12.25 15.62
C GLU A 4 -7.56 -11.74 14.26
N PHE A 5 -6.72 -11.88 13.23
CA PHE A 5 -7.11 -11.75 11.83
C PHE A 5 -7.97 -12.96 11.40
N GLU A 6 -8.86 -13.41 12.28
CA GLU A 6 -9.60 -14.66 12.16
C GLU A 6 -11.02 -14.37 11.66
N LYS A 7 -11.06 -14.08 10.36
CA LYS A 7 -12.14 -14.44 9.46
C LYS A 7 -11.41 -14.58 8.14
N ALA A 8 -11.39 -15.76 7.54
CA ALA A 8 -10.77 -15.95 6.23
C ALA A 8 -11.25 -14.78 5.36
N PRO A 9 -10.39 -13.79 5.09
CA PRO A 9 -10.83 -12.65 4.32
C PRO A 9 -11.21 -13.27 2.97
N VAL A 10 -12.25 -12.75 2.32
CA VAL A 10 -12.31 -12.92 0.87
C VAL A 10 -10.90 -12.69 0.38
N ASP A 11 -10.32 -13.67 -0.33
CA ASP A 11 -8.94 -13.54 -0.80
C ASP A 11 -8.86 -12.15 -1.44
N VAL A 12 -8.02 -11.29 -0.88
CA VAL A 12 -7.99 -9.88 -1.25
C VAL A 12 -7.69 -9.78 -2.74
N ALA A 13 -6.93 -10.73 -3.29
CA ALA A 13 -6.71 -10.86 -4.72
C ALA A 13 -8.01 -11.20 -5.47
N ASP A 14 -8.81 -12.16 -5.00
CA ASP A 14 -10.10 -12.52 -5.62
C ASP A 14 -11.08 -11.34 -5.58
N TYR A 15 -11.13 -10.60 -4.48
CA TYR A 15 -11.97 -9.41 -4.35
C TYR A 15 -11.54 -8.31 -5.32
N ILE A 16 -10.25 -7.98 -5.37
CA ILE A 16 -9.71 -6.98 -6.28
C ILE A 16 -9.99 -7.41 -7.73
N LEU A 17 -9.73 -8.67 -8.06
CA LEU A 17 -9.98 -9.21 -9.38
C LEU A 17 -11.47 -9.11 -9.77
N GLN A 18 -12.38 -9.35 -8.83
CA GLN A 18 -13.82 -9.19 -9.04
C GLN A 18 -14.22 -7.72 -9.26
N CYS A 19 -13.59 -6.75 -8.58
CA CYS A 19 -13.81 -5.32 -8.83
C CYS A 19 -13.41 -4.90 -10.26
N HIS A 20 -12.53 -5.66 -10.91
CA HIS A 20 -12.06 -5.42 -12.26
C HIS A 20 -12.61 -6.44 -13.27
N GLU A 21 -13.75 -7.09 -12.98
CA GLU A 21 -14.42 -8.05 -13.88
C GLU A 21 -13.54 -9.23 -14.34
N GLY A 22 -12.51 -9.59 -13.56
CA GLY A 22 -11.54 -10.61 -13.96
C GLY A 22 -10.33 -10.09 -14.73
N ASP A 23 -10.26 -8.78 -15.04
CA ASP A 23 -9.10 -8.18 -15.69
C ASP A 23 -7.95 -7.96 -14.70
N ALA A 24 -7.07 -8.96 -14.64
CA ALA A 24 -5.90 -8.93 -13.78
C ALA A 24 -4.94 -7.78 -14.13
N LYS A 25 -4.88 -7.34 -15.39
CA LYS A 25 -3.98 -6.25 -15.79
C LYS A 25 -4.52 -4.92 -15.29
N ALA A 26 -5.80 -4.65 -15.50
CA ALA A 26 -6.46 -3.45 -14.98
C ALA A 26 -6.40 -3.37 -13.45
N ALA A 27 -6.55 -4.51 -12.77
CA ALA A 27 -6.39 -4.60 -11.31
C ALA A 27 -4.98 -4.24 -10.84
N ILE A 28 -3.94 -4.75 -11.51
CA ILE A 28 -2.55 -4.43 -11.17
C ILE A 28 -2.24 -2.96 -11.42
N GLU A 29 -2.67 -2.41 -12.56
CA GLU A 29 -2.47 -0.99 -12.89
C GLU A 29 -3.13 -0.08 -11.83
N ALA A 30 -4.36 -0.39 -11.42
CA ALA A 30 -5.06 0.33 -10.35
C ALA A 30 -4.34 0.26 -9.00
N MET A 31 -3.84 -0.93 -8.61
CA MET A 31 -3.07 -1.09 -7.38
C MET A 31 -1.76 -0.31 -7.42
N GLN A 32 -1.08 -0.26 -8.58
CA GLN A 32 0.13 0.54 -8.74
C GLN A 32 -0.14 2.02 -8.55
N GLU A 33 -1.21 2.54 -9.16
CA GLU A 33 -1.64 3.94 -8.99
C GLU A 33 -1.97 4.27 -7.53
N GLU A 34 -2.68 3.37 -6.83
CA GLU A 34 -3.00 3.56 -5.41
C GLU A 34 -1.75 3.56 -4.52
N ILE A 35 -0.78 2.67 -4.78
CA ILE A 35 0.50 2.63 -4.07
C ILE A 35 1.27 3.93 -4.28
N GLU A 36 1.40 4.39 -5.52
CA GLU A 36 2.09 5.65 -5.85
C GLU A 36 1.42 6.84 -5.16
N HIS A 37 0.09 6.88 -5.16
CA HIS A 37 -0.67 7.90 -4.46
C HIS A 37 -0.41 7.90 -2.95
N LEU A 38 -0.45 6.73 -2.31
CA LEU A 38 -0.21 6.59 -0.88
C LEU A 38 1.24 6.94 -0.50
N GLN A 39 2.21 6.56 -1.32
CA GLN A 39 3.61 6.95 -1.15
C GLN A 39 3.77 8.47 -1.24
N HIS A 40 3.11 9.11 -2.19
CA HIS A 40 3.10 10.56 -2.32
C HIS A 40 2.51 11.25 -1.07
N GLN A 41 1.33 10.81 -0.62
CA GLN A 41 0.71 11.33 0.61
C GLN A 41 1.61 11.15 1.83
N LEU A 42 2.26 9.99 1.95
CA LEU A 42 3.16 9.70 3.05
C LEU A 42 4.40 10.60 3.01
N SER A 43 4.99 10.83 1.84
CA SER A 43 6.10 11.76 1.64
C SER A 43 5.74 13.19 2.07
N LEU A 44 4.58 13.68 1.65
CA LEU A 44 4.07 15.00 2.07
C LEU A 44 3.89 15.08 3.58
N ALA A 45 3.30 14.05 4.19
CA ALA A 45 3.10 14.00 5.63
C ALA A 45 4.43 14.00 6.40
N VAL A 46 5.41 13.21 5.95
CA VAL A 46 6.77 13.15 6.55
C VAL A 46 7.43 14.53 6.51
N VAL A 47 7.33 15.24 5.38
CA VAL A 47 7.87 16.60 5.23
C VAL A 47 7.16 17.58 6.17
N ALA A 48 5.83 17.54 6.24
CA ALA A 48 5.03 18.45 7.07
C ALA A 48 5.26 18.24 8.57
N MET A 49 5.44 16.99 9.01
CA MET A 49 5.62 16.64 10.43
C MET A 49 7.08 16.84 10.91
N GLY A 50 8.03 17.05 9.99
CA GLY A 50 9.43 17.30 10.29
C GLY A 50 10.23 16.06 10.70
N ARG A 51 11.57 16.17 10.63
CA ARG A 51 12.54 15.05 10.74
C ARG A 51 12.44 14.22 12.04
N GLY A 52 11.91 14.79 13.11
CA GLY A 52 11.81 14.13 14.43
C GLY A 52 10.60 13.22 14.59
N PHE A 53 9.55 13.39 13.78
CA PHE A 53 8.27 12.71 13.99
C PHE A 53 8.32 11.22 13.61
N THR A 54 9.04 10.88 12.54
CA THR A 54 9.18 9.49 12.05
C THR A 54 10.32 8.72 12.72
N ARG A 55 10.97 9.28 13.75
CA ARG A 55 12.12 8.68 14.45
C ARG A 55 13.24 8.22 13.50
N GLY A 56 13.47 8.97 12.42
CA GLY A 56 14.51 8.68 11.43
C GLY A 56 14.10 7.72 10.32
N TRP A 57 12.86 7.20 10.32
CA TRP A 57 12.33 6.46 9.18
C TRP A 57 12.03 7.40 8.01
N VAL A 58 12.40 6.97 6.80
CA VAL A 58 12.18 7.70 5.54
C VAL A 58 11.54 6.72 4.56
N PRO A 59 10.46 7.12 3.84
CA PRO A 59 9.89 6.29 2.79
C PRO A 59 10.94 5.96 1.72
N SER A 60 11.07 4.68 1.33
CA SER A 60 11.90 4.24 0.21
C SER A 60 11.00 3.70 -0.90
N GLU A 61 11.20 4.19 -2.12
CA GLU A 61 10.40 3.78 -3.30
C GLU A 61 10.86 2.45 -3.90
N GLY A 62 12.07 1.99 -3.55
CA GLY A 62 12.65 0.74 -4.03
C GLY A 62 12.65 -0.38 -2.99
N ARG A 63 12.41 -1.62 -3.44
CA ARG A 63 12.97 -2.78 -2.73
C ARG A 63 14.49 -2.68 -2.89
N ASP A 64 15.17 -2.26 -1.84
CA ASP A 64 16.62 -2.45 -1.74
C ASP A 64 16.92 -3.95 -1.73
N GLY A 65 17.19 -4.52 -2.90
CA GLY A 65 17.63 -5.91 -3.06
C GLY A 65 17.01 -6.65 -4.24
N LEU A 66 17.45 -6.33 -5.46
CA LEU A 66 17.67 -7.27 -6.57
C LEU A 66 18.82 -6.74 -7.44
#